data_AF-A0A8T9DDC3-F1
#
_entry.id   AF-A0A8T9DDC3-F1
#
_cell.length_a   1.000
_cell.length_b   1.000
_cell.length_c   1.000
_cell.angle_alpha   90.00
_cell.angle_beta   90.00
_cell.angle_gamma   90.00
#
_symmetry.space_group_name_H-M   'P 1'
#
loop_
_entity.id
_entity.type
_entity.pdbx_description
1 polymer ?
#
loop_
_entity_poly.entity_id
_entity_poly.type
_entity_poly.pdbx_seq_one_letter_code
_entity_poly.pdbx_strand_id
1 'polypeptide(L)' 'MSARGIEFLQNWVEENVPPYSTSDPALAAKLAKQATADAIKAGIRPEEISEEVGSMLTTMLEVLENPDTE' A
#
# COMPACT_ATOMS: atom_id res chain seq x y z
N MET A 1 -12.87 9.20 4.46
CA MET A 1 -12.47 8.17 5.45
C MET A 1 -13.30 6.92 5.30
N SER A 2 -12.90 6.05 4.35
CA SER A 2 -13.42 4.68 4.20
C SER A 2 -12.55 3.74 5.03
N ALA A 3 -13.07 3.25 6.16
CA ALA A 3 -12.36 2.29 7.02
C ALA A 3 -11.88 1.04 6.26
N ARG A 4 -12.59 0.66 5.20
CA ARG A 4 -12.31 -0.52 4.38
C ARG A 4 -11.05 -0.36 3.51
N GLY A 5 -10.77 0.85 3.01
CA GLY A 5 -9.59 1.09 2.16
C GLY A 5 -8.28 0.95 2.93
N ILE A 6 -8.26 1.49 4.16
CA ILE A 6 -7.11 1.39 5.05
C ILE A 6 -6.91 -0.04 5.57
N GLU A 7 -7.98 -0.70 6.01
CA GLU A 7 -7.91 -2.09 6.49
C GLU A 7 -7.38 -3.03 5.39
N PHE A 8 -7.85 -2.86 4.15
CA PHE A 8 -7.29 -3.59 3.01
C PHE A 8 -5.81 -3.33 2.83
N LEU A 9 -5.37 -2.06 2.88
CA LEU A 9 -3.99 -1.70 2.60
C LEU A 9 -3.03 -2.25 3.67
N GLN A 10 -3.43 -2.22 4.95
CA GLN A 10 -2.68 -2.80 6.05
C GLN A 10 -2.47 -4.32 5.85
N ASN A 11 -3.55 -5.06 5.65
CA ASN A 11 -3.49 -6.50 5.40
C ASN A 11 -2.67 -6.82 4.13
N TRP A 12 -2.85 -6.03 3.06
CA TRP A 12 -2.12 -6.23 1.82
C TRP A 12 -0.61 -6.04 2.00
N VAL A 13 -0.18 -5.05 2.78
CA VAL A 13 1.24 -4.81 3.09
C VAL A 13 1.82 -5.99 3.86
N GLU A 14 1.16 -6.47 4.91
CA GLU A 14 1.62 -7.63 5.70
C GLU A 14 1.79 -8.90 4.85
N GLU A 15 0.88 -9.13 3.90
CA GLU A 15 0.91 -10.31 3.05
C GLU A 15 1.91 -10.21 1.88
N ASN A 16 2.16 -9.00 1.36
CA ASN A 16 2.86 -8.82 0.08
C ASN A 16 4.22 -8.13 0.19
N VAL A 17 4.52 -7.46 1.30
CA VAL A 17 5.79 -6.75 1.50
C VAL A 17 6.67 -7.52 2.49
N PRO A 18 7.81 -8.07 2.04
CA PRO A 18 8.75 -8.72 2.94
C PRO A 18 9.32 -7.73 3.99
N PRO A 19 9.49 -8.15 5.26
CA PRO A 19 9.93 -7.30 6.37
C PRO A 19 11.36 -6.75 6.26
N TYR A 20 12.14 -7.19 5.26
CA TYR A 20 13.51 -6.71 5.01
C TYR A 20 13.69 -6.10 3.62
N SER A 21 12.61 -5.54 3.07
CA SER A 21 12.66 -4.90 1.77
C SER A 21 13.49 -3.62 1.82
N THR A 22 14.35 -3.39 0.82
CA THR A 22 15.10 -2.13 0.71
C THR A 22 14.18 -1.05 0.16
N SER A 23 14.28 0.17 0.70
CA SER A 23 13.61 1.34 0.14
C SER A 23 14.18 1.69 -1.24
N ASP A 24 13.57 1.07 -2.26
CA ASP A 24 13.83 1.29 -3.67
C ASP A 24 12.58 1.93 -4.31
N PRO A 25 12.67 3.14 -4.87
CA PRO A 25 11.56 3.80 -5.55
C PRO A 25 10.94 2.97 -6.69
N ALA A 26 11.73 2.13 -7.37
CA ALA A 26 11.21 1.25 -8.41
C ALA A 26 10.34 0.12 -7.82
N LEU A 27 10.77 -0.46 -6.70
CA LEU A 27 9.99 -1.43 -5.94
C LEU A 27 8.71 -0.79 -5.39
N ALA A 28 8.80 0.40 -4.78
CA ALA A 28 7.64 1.13 -4.27
C ALA A 28 6.60 1.38 -5.37
N ALA A 29 7.03 1.82 -6.56
CA ALA A 29 6.13 2.04 -7.69
C ALA A 29 5.47 0.74 -8.18
N LYS A 30 6.16 -0.39 -8.10
CA LYS A 30 5.60 -1.70 -8.44
C LYS A 30 4.55 -2.13 -7.41
N LEU A 31 4.87 -2.05 -6.12
CA LEU A 31 3.94 -2.38 -5.04
C LEU A 31 2.69 -1.50 -5.08
N ALA A 32 2.86 -0.19 -5.32
CA ALA A 32 1.75 0.74 -5.45
C ALA A 32 0.77 0.36 -6.56
N LYS A 33 1.30 -0.02 -7.74
CA LYS A 33 0.47 -0.51 -8.85
C LYS A 33 -0.23 -1.82 -8.51
N GLN A 34 0.45 -2.73 -7.82
CA GLN A 34 -0.09 -4.03 -7.45
C GLN A 34 -1.21 -3.88 -6.41
N ALA A 35 -0.96 -3.14 -5.32
CA ALA A 35 -1.95 -2.84 -4.28
C ALA A 35 -3.21 -2.18 -4.87
N THR A 36 -3.03 -1.22 -5.79
CA THR A 36 -4.16 -0.57 -6.49
C THR A 36 -4.95 -1.57 -7.33
N ALA A 37 -4.27 -2.45 -8.09
CA ALA A 37 -4.94 -3.45 -8.91
C ALA A 37 -5.69 -4.49 -8.07
N ASP A 38 -5.12 -4.90 -6.93
CA ASP A 38 -5.75 -5.87 -6.05
C ASP A 38 -6.91 -5.26 -5.24
N ALA A 39 -6.82 -3.98 -4.86
CA ALA A 39 -7.94 -3.23 -4.30
C ALA A 39 -9.15 -3.23 -5.25
N ILE A 40 -8.93 -2.94 -6.54
CA ILE A 40 -9.98 -2.96 -7.56
C ILE A 40 -10.62 -4.34 -7.67
N LYS A 41 -9.81 -5.41 -7.65
CA LYS A 41 -10.34 -6.80 -7.67
C LYS A 41 -11.13 -7.14 -6.42
N ALA A 42 -10.76 -6.59 -5.27
CA ALA A 42 -11.50 -6.71 -4.01
C ALA A 42 -12.76 -5.83 -3.95
N GLY A 43 -13.05 -5.05 -5.00
CA GLY A 43 -14.19 -4.14 -5.06
C GLY A 43 -13.98 -2.83 -4.32
N ILE A 44 -12.75 -2.51 -3.93
CA ILE A 44 -12.36 -1.25 -3.32
C ILE A 44 -11.96 -0.28 -4.42
N ARG A 45 -12.65 0.85 -4.48
CA ARG A 45 -12.34 1.88 -5.47
C ARG A 45 -11.01 2.56 -5.11
N PRO A 46 -10.11 2.84 -6.06
CA PRO A 46 -8.85 3.50 -5.78
C PRO A 46 -9.00 4.82 -5.02
N GLU A 47 -10.09 5.55 -5.25
CA GLU A 47 -10.40 6.80 -4.58
C GLU A 47 -10.59 6.62 -3.07
N GLU A 48 -11.15 5.49 -2.63
CA GLU A 48 -11.33 5.18 -1.21
C GLU A 48 -10.01 4.99 -0.46
N ILE A 49 -8.93 4.71 -1.19
CA ILE A 49 -7.58 4.60 -0.63
C ILE A 49 -6.85 5.93 -0.81
N SER A 50 -6.88 6.53 -2.00
CA SER A 50 -6.15 7.78 -2.27
C SER A 50 -6.71 8.99 -1.51
N GLU A 51 -7.98 9.02 -1.15
CA GLU A 51 -8.53 10.06 -0.25
C GLU A 51 -7.91 10.01 1.15
N GLU A 52 -7.43 8.84 1.57
CA GLU A 52 -6.89 8.61 2.92
C GLU A 52 -5.37 8.71 2.97
N VAL A 53 -4.69 8.05 2.02
CA VAL A 53 -3.23 7.96 2.00
C VAL A 53 -2.59 8.95 1.03
N GLY A 54 -3.41 9.65 0.23
CA GLY A 54 -2.94 10.53 -0.84
C GLY A 54 -2.26 9.76 -1.96
N SER A 55 -0.95 9.58 -1.85
CA SER A 55 -0.09 8.98 -2.87
C SER A 55 0.33 7.57 -2.48
N MET A 56 -0.21 6.58 -3.18
CA MET A 56 0.16 5.17 -3.00
C MET A 56 1.67 4.94 -3.18
N LEU A 57 2.34 5.70 -4.06
CA LEU A 57 3.79 5.62 -4.21
C LEU A 57 4.51 6.04 -2.93
N THR A 58 4.09 7.14 -2.34
CA THR A 58 4.69 7.68 -1.10
C THR A 58 4.44 6.73 0.06
N THR A 59 3.22 6.20 0.18
CA THR A 59 2.89 5.20 1.20
C THR A 59 3.76 3.95 1.07
N MET A 60 3.99 3.45 -0.14
CA MET A 60 4.84 2.27 -0.34
C MET A 60 6.33 2.57 -0.07
N LEU A 61 6.80 3.80 -0.33
CA LEU A 61 8.14 4.21 0.08
C LEU A 61 8.28 4.20 1.61
N GLU A 62 7.32 4.78 2.33
CA GLU A 62 7.32 4.81 3.80
C GLU A 62 7.31 3.40 4.40
N VAL A 63 6.49 2.49 3.84
CA VAL A 63 6.44 1.07 4.22
C VAL A 63 7.79 0.38 4.01
N LEU A 64 8.51 0.69 2.92
CA LEU A 64 9.82 0.11 2.65
C LEU A 64 10.96 0.77 3.47
N GLU A 65 10.80 2.04 3.87
CA GLU A 65 11.75 2.75 4.75
C GLU A 65 11.64 2.26 6.20
N ASN A 66 10.42 1.94 6.64
CA ASN A 66 10.13 1.45 7.99
C ASN A 66 9.27 0.18 7.91
N PRO A 67 9.87 -1.00 7.62
CA PRO A 67 9.12 -2.25 7.58
C PRO A 67 8.60 -2.68 8.98
N ASP A 68 9.14 -2.09 10.05
CA ASP A 68 8.64 -2.19 11.42
C ASP A 68 7.90 -0.90 11.80
N THR A 69 6.57 -0.91 11.65
CA THR A 69 5.71 -0.07 12.50
C THR A 69 4.97 -1.00 13.45
N GLU A 70 5.48 -1.08 14.68
CA GLU A 70 4.74 -1.50 15.88
C GLU A 70 3.49 -0.66 16.12
#